data_AF-A0A452XU79-F1
#
_entry.id   AF-A0A452XU79-F1
#
_cell.length_a   1.000
_cell.length_b   1.000
_cell.length_c   1.000
_cell.angle_alpha   90.00
_cell.angle_beta   90.00
_cell.angle_gamma   90.00
#
_symmetry.space_group_name_H-M   'P 1'
#
loop_
_entity.id
_entity.type
_entity.pdbx_description
1 polymer ?
#
loop_
_entity_poly.entity_id
_entity_poly.type
_entity_poly.pdbx_seq_one_letter_code
_entity_poly.pdbx_strand_id
1 'polypeptide(L)'
;MAATSFASLSFYFCILLLCHSSMAQLFGMSFNPWQSSHQGGFRECTFNRLQASTPLRQVRSQAGLTEYFDEENEQFRCTGVFAIRRVIEPRGYLLPRYHNTHGLVYIIQGSGFTGLSFPGCPETFQKQFQKYGQSQSVQGQSQSQKFKDEHQKVHRFRQGDVIALPAGIVHWFYNDGDAPIVAIYVFDVNNYANQLEPRHKEFLFAGNYRSSQLHSSQNIFSGFDVRLLAEALGTSGKIAQRLQSQNDDIIHVNHTLKFLKPVFTQQREPESYPQGQSHASQSTYGGWNGLEENFCDHKLSVNIDDPSRADIYNPRAGTITRLNSQTFPILNIVQMSATRVHLYQNAIISPLWNINAHSVMYMIQGHIWVQVVNDHGRNVFNDLLSPGQLLIIPQNYVVLKKAQRDGSKYIEFKTNANSMVSHIAGKNSILGALPVDVIANAYGISRTEARSLKFSREEELGVFAPKFSQSIFRSFPNGEEVSS
;
A
#
# COMPACT_ATOMS: atom_id res chain seq x y z
N MET A 1 35.47 -4.74 -57.32
CA MET A 1 34.93 -3.69 -56.42
C MET A 1 33.71 -4.23 -55.65
N ALA A 2 33.91 -5.18 -54.74
CA ALA A 2 32.81 -5.81 -53.97
C ALA A 2 33.20 -6.20 -52.52
N ALA A 3 34.31 -5.66 -52.00
CA ALA A 3 34.81 -6.01 -50.66
C ALA A 3 34.58 -4.89 -49.62
N THR A 4 34.22 -3.68 -50.03
CA THR A 4 34.05 -2.53 -49.14
C THR A 4 32.62 -2.34 -48.63
N SER A 5 31.63 -3.04 -49.19
CA SER A 5 30.22 -2.95 -48.78
C SER A 5 29.90 -3.79 -47.53
N PHE A 6 30.54 -4.94 -47.37
CA PHE A 6 30.23 -5.89 -46.28
C PHE A 6 30.67 -5.39 -44.89
N ALA A 7 31.81 -4.69 -44.80
CA ALA A 7 32.29 -4.14 -43.54
C ALA A 7 31.40 -2.99 -43.03
N SER A 8 30.84 -2.20 -43.94
CA SER A 8 29.92 -1.10 -43.63
C SER A 8 28.60 -1.65 -43.07
N LEU A 9 28.00 -2.67 -43.71
CA LEU A 9 26.78 -3.33 -43.25
C LEU A 9 26.92 -3.99 -41.87
N SER A 10 28.06 -4.61 -41.58
CA SER A 10 28.36 -5.20 -40.27
C SER A 10 28.43 -4.14 -39.16
N PHE A 11 29.01 -2.97 -39.46
CA PHE A 11 29.12 -1.86 -38.52
C PHE A 11 27.75 -1.23 -38.20
N TYR A 12 26.89 -1.03 -39.20
CA TYR A 12 25.52 -0.57 -38.99
C TYR A 12 24.64 -1.59 -38.24
N PHE A 13 24.82 -2.89 -38.49
CA PHE A 13 24.11 -3.94 -37.76
C PHE A 13 24.56 -4.01 -36.29
N CYS A 14 25.86 -3.80 -36.00
CA CYS A 14 26.36 -3.70 -34.64
C CYS A 14 25.86 -2.44 -33.92
N ILE A 15 25.78 -1.29 -34.61
CA ILE A 15 25.20 -0.07 -34.02
C ILE A 15 23.69 -0.24 -33.78
N LEU A 16 22.95 -0.89 -34.68
CA LEU A 16 21.53 -1.19 -34.48
C LEU A 16 21.32 -2.19 -33.36
N LEU A 17 22.16 -3.22 -33.21
CA LEU A 17 22.11 -4.14 -32.08
C LEU A 17 22.49 -3.45 -30.77
N LEU A 18 23.53 -2.63 -30.73
CA LEU A 18 23.93 -1.86 -29.56
C LEU A 18 22.88 -0.83 -29.16
N CYS A 19 22.25 -0.15 -30.13
CA CYS A 19 21.11 0.74 -29.91
C CYS A 19 19.86 -0.04 -29.49
N HIS A 20 19.58 -1.24 -30.03
CA HIS A 20 18.44 -2.05 -29.57
C HIS A 20 18.67 -2.63 -28.18
N SER A 21 19.89 -3.01 -27.80
CA SER A 21 20.22 -3.44 -26.43
C SER A 21 20.24 -2.26 -25.45
N SER A 22 20.67 -1.08 -25.90
CA SER A 22 20.60 0.17 -25.11
C SER A 22 19.15 0.64 -24.92
N MET A 23 18.32 0.52 -25.97
CA MET A 23 16.88 0.79 -25.90
C MET A 23 16.14 -0.30 -25.12
N ALA A 24 16.58 -1.57 -25.13
CA ALA A 24 16.00 -2.59 -24.26
C ALA A 24 16.33 -2.36 -22.77
N GLN A 25 17.45 -1.70 -22.46
CA GLN A 25 17.79 -1.24 -21.11
C GLN A 25 17.07 0.06 -20.71
N LEU A 26 16.72 0.93 -21.69
CA LEU A 26 15.96 2.16 -21.47
C LEU A 26 14.45 1.96 -21.44
N PHE A 27 13.91 0.98 -22.18
CA PHE A 27 12.48 0.72 -22.35
C PHE A 27 12.00 -0.59 -21.72
N GLY A 28 12.92 -1.43 -21.26
CA GLY A 28 12.64 -2.52 -20.35
C GLY A 28 13.05 -2.11 -18.95
N MET A 29 12.13 -1.55 -18.17
CA MET A 29 12.18 -1.71 -16.72
C MET A 29 12.03 -3.22 -16.44
N SER A 30 13.10 -3.98 -16.68
CA SER A 30 13.25 -5.38 -16.28
C SER A 30 13.46 -5.35 -14.78
N PHE A 31 12.39 -5.09 -14.04
CA PHE A 31 12.37 -5.26 -12.60
C PHE A 31 12.47 -6.74 -12.32
N ASN A 32 13.68 -7.18 -12.04
CA ASN A 32 13.91 -8.51 -11.52
C ASN A 32 13.20 -8.60 -10.15
N PRO A 33 12.21 -9.50 -9.95
CA PRO A 33 11.55 -9.67 -8.66
C PRO A 33 12.52 -10.02 -7.51
N TRP A 34 13.71 -10.49 -7.87
CA TRP A 34 14.81 -10.79 -6.96
C TRP A 34 15.66 -9.56 -6.57
N GLN A 35 15.45 -8.40 -7.18
CA GLN A 35 16.18 -7.17 -6.89
C GLN A 35 15.39 -6.32 -5.88
N SER A 36 16.04 -5.97 -4.75
CA SER A 36 15.45 -5.13 -3.70
C SER A 36 15.65 -3.65 -4.01
N SER A 37 14.61 -2.84 -3.78
CA SER A 37 14.65 -1.37 -3.80
C SER A 37 15.28 -0.77 -2.54
N HIS A 38 15.70 -1.58 -1.57
CA HIS A 38 16.20 -1.09 -0.28
C HIS A 38 17.70 -0.81 -0.35
N GLN A 39 18.13 0.28 0.29
CA GLN A 39 19.54 0.48 0.59
C GLN A 39 19.99 -0.57 1.62
N GLY A 40 20.80 -1.53 1.17
CA GLY A 40 21.46 -2.52 2.02
C GLY A 40 22.51 -1.87 2.92
N GLY A 41 22.08 -1.22 3.99
CA GLY A 41 22.94 -0.91 5.13
C GLY A 41 23.08 -2.14 6.03
N PHE A 42 24.23 -2.31 6.68
CA PHE A 42 24.41 -3.29 7.76
C PHE A 42 23.38 -3.01 8.86
N ARG A 43 22.27 -3.76 8.88
CA ARG A 43 21.24 -3.67 9.91
C ARG A 43 21.05 -5.04 10.51
N GLU A 44 21.22 -5.11 11.82
CA GLU A 44 21.03 -6.34 12.56
C GLU A 44 19.53 -6.57 12.76
N CYS A 45 18.95 -7.45 11.95
CA CYS A 45 17.56 -7.88 12.02
C CYS A 45 17.43 -9.22 12.78
N THR A 46 18.21 -9.37 13.85
CA THR A 46 18.26 -10.56 14.69
C THR A 46 17.36 -10.35 15.90
N PHE A 47 16.21 -11.00 15.93
CA PHE A 47 15.26 -10.88 17.04
C PHE A 47 15.24 -12.16 17.88
N ASN A 48 15.42 -12.01 19.19
CA ASN A 48 15.14 -13.10 20.15
C ASN A 48 13.66 -13.18 20.50
N ARG A 49 12.94 -12.05 20.40
CA ARG A 49 11.50 -11.95 20.65
C ARG A 49 10.92 -10.80 19.82
N LEU A 50 9.86 -11.06 19.06
CA LEU A 50 9.04 -10.04 18.43
C LEU A 50 7.86 -9.70 19.34
N GLN A 51 7.26 -8.54 19.10
CA GLN A 51 6.11 -8.07 19.88
C GLN A 51 5.07 -7.42 18.96
N ALA A 52 3.81 -7.74 19.24
CA ALA A 52 2.69 -7.04 18.63
C ALA A 52 2.65 -5.60 19.16
N SER A 53 2.51 -4.65 18.26
CA SER A 53 2.51 -3.22 18.56
C SER A 53 1.10 -2.66 18.49
N THR A 54 0.76 -1.80 19.45
CA THR A 54 -0.39 -0.89 19.37
C THR A 54 0.11 0.52 19.14
N PRO A 55 -0.74 1.46 18.68
CA PRO A 55 -0.35 2.86 18.64
C PRO A 55 0.08 3.34 20.05
N LEU A 56 1.22 4.01 20.13
CA LEU A 56 1.82 4.48 21.38
C LEU A 56 1.40 5.91 21.72
N ARG A 57 1.18 6.73 20.69
CA ARG A 57 0.88 8.17 20.82
C ARG A 57 -0.30 8.54 19.95
N GLN A 58 -1.12 9.47 20.43
CA GLN A 58 -2.24 10.03 19.68
C GLN A 58 -2.11 11.56 19.61
N VAL A 59 -2.35 12.12 18.43
CA VAL A 59 -2.43 13.55 18.19
C VAL A 59 -3.85 13.85 17.74
N ARG A 60 -4.55 14.70 18.49
CA ARG A 60 -5.90 15.15 18.15
C ARG A 60 -5.82 16.39 17.28
N SER A 61 -6.76 16.48 16.35
CA SER A 61 -6.96 17.60 15.45
C SER A 61 -8.43 18.02 15.50
N GLN A 62 -8.79 19.15 14.92
CA GLN A 62 -10.16 19.68 14.95
C GLN A 62 -11.24 18.67 14.50
N ALA A 63 -10.96 17.89 13.44
CA ALA A 63 -11.92 16.93 12.87
C ALA A 63 -11.33 15.53 12.69
N GLY A 64 -10.49 15.09 13.62
CA GLY A 64 -9.90 13.76 13.56
C GLY A 64 -8.79 13.53 14.58
N LEU A 65 -8.10 12.41 14.41
CA LEU A 65 -6.92 12.08 15.19
C LEU A 65 -5.95 11.23 14.36
N THR A 66 -4.65 11.39 14.65
CA THR A 66 -3.58 10.53 14.12
C THR A 66 -2.93 9.77 15.28
N GLU A 67 -2.89 8.45 15.16
CA GLU A 67 -2.22 7.56 16.11
C GLU A 67 -0.92 7.04 15.49
N TYR A 68 0.15 7.11 16.27
CA TYR A 68 1.50 6.77 15.84
C TYR A 68 1.93 5.46 16.49
N PHE A 69 2.44 4.54 15.68
CA PHE A 69 3.17 3.38 16.18
C PHE A 69 4.59 3.82 16.59
N ASP A 70 5.25 3.02 17.43
CA ASP A 70 6.58 3.33 17.94
C ASP A 70 7.66 3.15 16.85
N GLU A 71 8.07 4.26 16.25
CA GLU A 71 9.13 4.30 15.23
C GLU A 71 10.52 4.02 15.80
N GLU A 72 10.70 4.17 17.12
CA GLU A 72 11.97 3.94 17.79
C GLU A 72 12.17 2.45 18.13
N ASN A 73 11.12 1.64 18.04
CA ASN A 73 11.16 0.20 18.23
C ASN A 73 12.06 -0.49 17.19
N GLU A 74 12.91 -1.41 17.66
CA GLU A 74 13.89 -2.12 16.83
C GLU A 74 13.27 -2.87 15.64
N GLN A 75 12.05 -3.39 15.77
CA GLN A 75 11.35 -4.10 14.69
C GLN A 75 11.05 -3.16 13.52
N PHE A 76 10.64 -1.91 13.80
CA PHE A 76 10.35 -0.89 12.79
C PHE A 76 11.64 -0.36 12.16
N ARG A 77 12.68 -0.11 12.98
CA ARG A 77 13.98 0.39 12.48
C ARG A 77 14.72 -0.62 11.59
N CYS A 78 14.72 -1.90 11.96
CA CYS A 78 15.34 -2.95 11.14
C CYS A 78 14.60 -3.08 9.80
N THR A 79 13.26 -3.22 9.84
CA THR A 79 12.48 -3.44 8.62
C THR A 79 12.28 -2.18 7.78
N GLY A 80 12.57 -1.00 8.33
CA GLY A 80 12.52 0.26 7.60
C GLY A 80 11.10 0.72 7.33
N VAL A 81 10.18 0.49 8.24
CA VAL A 81 8.77 0.84 8.05
C VAL A 81 8.33 1.85 9.09
N PHE A 82 7.42 2.74 8.69
CA PHE A 82 6.74 3.66 9.58
C PHE A 82 5.23 3.51 9.40
N ALA A 83 4.48 3.42 10.50
CA ALA A 83 3.04 3.19 10.45
C ALA A 83 2.28 4.20 11.30
N ILE A 84 1.13 4.65 10.78
CA ILE A 84 0.18 5.49 11.50
C ILE A 84 -1.25 5.05 11.19
N ARG A 85 -2.14 5.18 12.19
CA ARG A 85 -3.58 5.07 11.99
C ARG A 85 -4.19 6.45 12.01
N ARG A 86 -5.08 6.77 11.08
CA ARG A 86 -5.83 8.03 11.07
C ARG A 86 -7.32 7.79 11.15
N VAL A 87 -7.98 8.64 11.91
CA VAL A 87 -9.43 8.78 11.92
C VAL A 87 -9.77 10.19 11.45
N ILE A 88 -10.62 10.29 10.43
CA ILE A 88 -11.12 11.56 9.90
C ILE A 88 -12.63 11.57 10.07
N GLU A 89 -13.12 12.47 10.91
CA GLU A 89 -14.55 12.59 11.22
C GLU A 89 -15.36 13.04 9.99
N PRO A 90 -16.69 12.86 9.98
CA PRO A 90 -17.55 13.42 8.95
C PRO A 90 -17.30 14.91 8.70
N ARG A 91 -17.17 15.30 7.42
CA ARG A 91 -16.73 16.64 6.98
C ARG A 91 -15.34 17.05 7.46
N GLY A 92 -14.52 16.10 7.91
CA GLY A 92 -13.10 16.30 8.18
C GLY A 92 -12.29 16.38 6.89
N TYR A 93 -11.34 17.29 6.85
CA TYR A 93 -10.43 17.51 5.75
C TYR A 93 -8.98 17.43 6.23
N LEU A 94 -8.31 16.33 5.87
CA LEU A 94 -6.87 16.17 6.03
C LEU A 94 -6.17 17.11 5.05
N LEU A 95 -5.46 18.10 5.59
CA LEU A 95 -4.83 19.14 4.82
C LEU A 95 -3.71 18.60 3.91
N PRO A 96 -3.46 19.26 2.76
CA PRO A 96 -2.48 18.80 1.79
C PRO A 96 -1.08 18.69 2.38
N ARG A 97 -0.40 17.58 2.05
CA ARG A 97 0.96 17.27 2.51
C ARG A 97 1.68 16.33 1.55
N TYR A 98 2.99 16.24 1.65
CA TYR A 98 3.80 15.22 0.98
C TYR A 98 4.82 14.62 1.95
N HIS A 99 5.46 13.52 1.53
CA HIS A 99 6.42 12.78 2.35
C HIS A 99 7.71 12.51 1.59
N ASN A 100 8.82 12.29 2.29
CA ASN A 100 10.07 11.78 1.69
C ASN A 100 10.04 10.27 1.38
N THR A 101 9.03 9.54 1.86
CA THR A 101 8.94 8.08 1.74
C THR A 101 7.72 7.66 0.93
N HIS A 102 7.86 6.58 0.16
CA HIS A 102 6.74 5.88 -0.44
C HIS A 102 5.84 5.26 0.62
N GLY A 103 4.54 5.11 0.33
CA GLY A 103 3.63 4.45 1.25
C GLY A 103 2.35 3.93 0.60
N LEU A 104 1.64 3.11 1.36
CA LEU A 104 0.31 2.60 1.04
C LEU A 104 -0.66 2.96 2.16
N VAL A 105 -1.89 3.30 1.79
CA VAL A 105 -3.00 3.53 2.70
C VAL A 105 -4.03 2.45 2.46
N TYR A 106 -4.52 1.80 3.51
CA TYR A 106 -5.69 0.94 3.42
C TYR A 106 -6.86 1.56 4.19
N ILE A 107 -7.99 1.71 3.49
CA ILE A 107 -9.22 2.25 4.06
C ILE A 107 -9.95 1.11 4.79
N ILE A 108 -9.85 1.11 6.12
CA ILE A 108 -10.49 0.12 7.01
C ILE A 108 -12.00 0.36 7.07
N GLN A 109 -12.41 1.63 7.11
CA GLN A 109 -13.81 2.04 7.21
C GLN A 109 -14.02 3.40 6.53
N GLY A 110 -15.23 3.62 6.04
CA GLY A 110 -15.69 4.90 5.53
C GLY A 110 -15.45 5.08 4.03
N SER A 111 -15.76 6.26 3.54
CA SER A 111 -15.57 6.65 2.14
C SER A 111 -15.31 8.15 2.06
N GLY A 112 -14.68 8.58 0.98
CA GLY A 112 -14.36 9.98 0.81
C GLY A 112 -13.73 10.28 -0.53
N PHE A 113 -13.07 11.43 -0.58
CA PHE A 113 -12.31 11.87 -1.74
C PHE A 113 -10.86 12.14 -1.37
N THR A 114 -9.95 11.81 -2.29
CA THR A 114 -8.54 12.14 -2.21
C THR A 114 -8.07 12.71 -3.54
N GLY A 115 -7.17 13.67 -3.49
CA GLY A 115 -6.46 14.16 -4.65
C GLY A 115 -4.96 13.96 -4.47
N LEU A 116 -4.28 13.55 -5.53
CA LEU A 116 -2.82 13.53 -5.61
C LEU A 116 -2.41 14.49 -6.71
N SER A 117 -1.51 15.42 -6.41
CA SER A 117 -1.04 16.45 -7.34
C SER A 117 0.30 16.03 -7.93
N PHE A 118 0.27 15.47 -9.14
CA PHE A 118 1.46 15.07 -9.87
C PHE A 118 2.08 16.26 -10.61
N PRO A 119 3.35 16.62 -10.32
CA PRO A 119 4.02 17.72 -11.00
C PRO A 119 4.04 17.50 -12.53
N GLY A 120 3.78 18.56 -13.29
CA GLY A 120 3.75 18.50 -14.77
C GLY A 120 2.42 18.03 -15.37
N CYS A 121 1.55 17.38 -14.60
CA CYS A 121 0.25 16.93 -15.10
C CYS A 121 -0.77 18.09 -15.21
N PRO A 122 -1.53 18.16 -16.30
CA PRO A 122 -2.51 19.24 -16.50
C PRO A 122 -3.74 19.08 -15.60
N GLU A 123 -4.40 20.20 -15.31
CA GLU A 123 -5.70 20.24 -14.65
C GLU A 123 -6.81 19.72 -15.56
N THR A 124 -6.96 18.39 -15.65
CA THR A 124 -7.92 17.74 -16.56
C THR A 124 -9.38 17.89 -16.14
N PHE A 125 -9.66 18.29 -14.90
CA PHE A 125 -11.02 18.57 -14.44
C PHE A 125 -11.31 20.04 -14.66
N GLN A 126 -11.97 20.34 -15.79
CA GLN A 126 -12.30 21.69 -16.20
C GLN A 126 -13.79 21.80 -16.55
N LYS A 127 -14.36 22.99 -16.34
CA LYS A 127 -15.79 23.25 -16.57
C LYS A 127 -16.22 23.10 -18.04
N GLN A 128 -15.31 23.22 -19.00
CA GLN A 128 -15.66 23.20 -20.43
C GLN A 128 -16.28 21.86 -20.88
N PHE A 129 -16.02 20.75 -20.19
CA PHE A 129 -16.54 19.42 -20.54
C PHE A 129 -17.96 19.11 -20.01
N GLN A 130 -18.54 19.94 -19.13
CA GLN A 130 -19.92 19.74 -18.65
C GLN A 130 -21.01 20.28 -19.62
N LYS A 131 -20.62 20.86 -20.76
CA LYS A 131 -21.59 21.33 -21.78
C LYS A 131 -22.33 20.20 -22.53
N TYR A 132 -21.90 18.94 -22.41
CA TYR A 132 -22.51 17.83 -23.15
C TYR A 132 -23.69 17.13 -22.43
N GLY A 133 -24.10 17.58 -21.25
CA GLY A 133 -25.15 16.91 -20.45
C GLY A 133 -26.35 17.78 -20.04
N GLN A 134 -26.42 19.06 -20.41
CA GLN A 134 -27.54 19.94 -20.04
C GLN A 134 -28.10 20.67 -21.26
N SER A 135 -28.81 19.92 -22.09
CA SER A 135 -29.85 20.47 -22.96
C SER A 135 -31.22 20.01 -22.46
N GLN A 136 -31.63 20.48 -21.29
CA GLN A 136 -33.04 20.57 -20.92
C GLN A 136 -33.26 21.74 -19.94
N SER A 137 -34.16 22.60 -20.36
CA SER A 137 -34.60 23.90 -19.84
C SER A 137 -34.97 23.97 -18.37
N VAL A 138 -34.60 25.07 -17.68
CA VAL A 138 -35.56 25.90 -16.89
C VAL A 138 -35.08 27.36 -16.91
N GLN A 139 -35.93 28.24 -17.45
CA GLN A 139 -35.91 29.69 -17.22
C GLN A 139 -36.20 29.95 -15.73
N GLY A 140 -35.26 30.55 -15.00
CA GLY A 140 -35.49 30.94 -13.62
C GLY A 140 -34.23 31.49 -12.96
N GLN A 141 -34.32 32.73 -12.49
CA GLN A 141 -33.24 33.51 -11.89
C GLN A 141 -32.52 32.80 -10.74
N SER A 142 -31.20 32.71 -10.84
CA SER A 142 -30.29 33.11 -9.76
C SER A 142 -28.87 33.19 -10.33
N GLN A 143 -28.22 34.33 -10.10
CA GLN A 143 -26.79 34.51 -10.31
C GLN A 143 -26.03 33.57 -9.36
N SER A 144 -25.96 32.28 -9.69
CA SER A 144 -24.90 31.44 -9.15
C SER A 144 -23.61 31.99 -9.74
N GLN A 145 -22.81 32.67 -8.90
CA GLN A 145 -21.43 33.01 -9.23
C GLN A 145 -20.81 31.79 -9.91
N LYS A 146 -20.41 31.96 -11.18
CA LYS A 146 -19.82 30.89 -11.97
C LYS A 146 -18.64 30.34 -11.16
N PHE A 147 -18.81 29.18 -10.51
CA PHE A 147 -17.69 28.43 -9.95
C PHE A 147 -16.74 28.17 -11.13
N LYS A 148 -15.61 28.88 -11.13
CA LYS A 148 -14.52 28.76 -12.11
C LYS A 148 -13.39 28.11 -11.34
N ASP A 149 -13.12 26.86 -11.68
CA ASP A 149 -12.14 26.03 -11.03
C ASP A 149 -11.60 25.04 -12.05
N GLU A 150 -10.31 24.72 -11.93
CA GLU A 150 -9.58 23.77 -12.75
C GLU A 150 -8.58 23.09 -11.81
N HIS A 151 -8.61 21.77 -11.76
CA HIS A 151 -7.70 21.01 -10.92
C HIS A 151 -7.40 19.63 -11.52
N GLN A 152 -6.40 18.94 -10.98
CA GLN A 152 -6.13 17.55 -11.33
C GLN A 152 -7.24 16.61 -10.85
N LYS A 153 -7.18 15.36 -11.31
CA LYS A 153 -8.18 14.33 -11.03
C LYS A 153 -8.34 14.08 -9.53
N VAL A 154 -9.59 14.06 -9.08
CA VAL A 154 -9.96 13.67 -7.70
C VAL A 154 -10.51 12.25 -7.72
N HIS A 155 -10.09 11.44 -6.76
CA HIS A 155 -10.43 10.03 -6.66
C HIS A 155 -11.39 9.81 -5.50
N ARG A 156 -12.52 9.15 -5.80
CA ARG A 156 -13.39 8.62 -4.76
C ARG A 156 -12.79 7.32 -4.24
N PHE A 157 -12.76 7.15 -2.92
CA PHE A 157 -12.37 5.90 -2.28
C PHE A 157 -13.46 5.42 -1.32
N ARG A 158 -13.39 4.13 -0.99
CA ARG A 158 -14.27 3.45 -0.04
C ARG A 158 -13.50 2.42 0.79
N GLN A 159 -14.17 1.88 1.81
CA GLN A 159 -13.68 0.74 2.57
C GLN A 159 -13.17 -0.38 1.65
N GLY A 160 -11.99 -0.89 1.97
CA GLY A 160 -11.29 -1.92 1.22
C GLY A 160 -10.35 -1.41 0.13
N ASP A 161 -10.34 -0.11 -0.15
CA ASP A 161 -9.40 0.48 -1.10
C ASP A 161 -7.99 0.55 -0.51
N VAL A 162 -7.00 0.20 -1.33
CA VAL A 162 -5.60 0.57 -1.15
C VAL A 162 -5.30 1.78 -2.02
N ILE A 163 -4.69 2.81 -1.45
CA ILE A 163 -4.25 4.03 -2.13
C ILE A 163 -2.73 4.10 -2.07
N ALA A 164 -2.09 4.33 -3.22
CA ALA A 164 -0.65 4.48 -3.31
C ALA A 164 -0.23 5.94 -3.10
N LEU A 165 0.79 6.17 -2.26
CA LEU A 165 1.34 7.48 -1.96
C LEU A 165 2.82 7.53 -2.39
N PRO A 166 3.13 8.05 -3.60
CA PRO A 166 4.51 8.26 -3.99
C PRO A 166 5.18 9.37 -3.17
N ALA A 167 6.48 9.25 -2.92
CA ALA A 167 7.27 10.26 -2.23
C ALA A 167 7.27 11.57 -3.05
N GLY A 168 7.24 12.71 -2.37
CA GLY A 168 7.19 14.04 -2.98
C GLY A 168 5.83 14.46 -3.55
N ILE A 169 4.84 13.56 -3.63
CA ILE A 169 3.53 13.88 -4.21
C ILE A 169 2.58 14.42 -3.15
N VAL A 170 2.08 15.64 -3.40
CA VAL A 170 1.11 16.30 -2.52
C VAL A 170 -0.21 15.56 -2.60
N HIS A 171 -0.78 15.24 -1.43
CA HIS A 171 -2.06 14.56 -1.33
C HIS A 171 -2.89 15.09 -0.16
N TRP A 172 -4.20 14.89 -0.24
CA TRP A 172 -5.18 15.30 0.77
C TRP A 172 -6.34 14.32 0.84
N PHE A 173 -7.08 14.30 1.95
CA PHE A 173 -8.24 13.41 2.14
C PHE A 173 -9.42 14.19 2.70
N TYR A 174 -10.62 13.98 2.17
CA TYR A 174 -11.86 14.61 2.63
C TYR A 174 -12.93 13.55 2.89
N ASN A 175 -13.54 13.62 4.07
CA ASN A 175 -14.67 12.78 4.43
C ASN A 175 -15.99 13.46 4.06
N ASP A 176 -16.63 12.99 2.98
CA ASP A 176 -17.96 13.45 2.58
C ASP A 176 -19.09 12.53 3.06
N GLY A 177 -18.78 11.46 3.79
CA GLY A 177 -19.74 10.51 4.34
C GLY A 177 -20.15 10.80 5.78
N ASP A 178 -21.11 10.01 6.26
CA ASP A 178 -21.67 10.14 7.62
C ASP A 178 -20.89 9.34 8.67
N ALA A 179 -20.07 8.39 8.24
CA ALA A 179 -19.21 7.59 9.11
C ALA A 179 -17.77 8.15 9.09
N PRO A 180 -17.01 8.04 10.20
CA PRO A 180 -15.60 8.40 10.19
C PRO A 180 -14.83 7.49 9.21
N ILE A 181 -13.88 8.09 8.50
CA ILE A 181 -12.87 7.33 7.78
C ILE A 181 -11.88 6.79 8.79
N VAL A 182 -11.60 5.49 8.73
CA VAL A 182 -10.50 4.86 9.48
C VAL A 182 -9.53 4.29 8.47
N ALA A 183 -8.26 4.70 8.55
CA ALA A 183 -7.23 4.28 7.61
C ALA A 183 -5.92 3.94 8.32
N ILE A 184 -5.26 2.88 7.85
CA ILE A 184 -3.89 2.52 8.25
C ILE A 184 -2.94 2.88 7.12
N TYR A 185 -1.89 3.62 7.45
CA TYR A 185 -0.83 4.04 6.55
C TYR A 185 0.43 3.27 6.91
N VAL A 186 1.12 2.74 5.91
CA VAL A 186 2.45 2.15 6.07
C VAL A 186 3.38 2.74 5.02
N PHE A 187 4.49 3.29 5.48
CA PHE A 187 5.51 3.91 4.66
C PHE A 187 6.79 3.08 4.66
N ASP A 188 7.44 2.99 3.51
CA ASP A 188 8.74 2.37 3.33
C ASP A 188 9.84 3.44 3.45
N VAL A 189 10.47 3.47 4.62
CA VAL A 189 11.50 4.44 5.02
C VAL A 189 12.84 4.13 4.36
N ASN A 190 13.10 2.86 4.06
CA ASN A 190 14.38 2.39 3.50
C ASN A 190 14.41 2.35 1.97
N ASN A 191 13.32 2.76 1.34
CA ASN A 191 13.22 2.84 -0.10
C ASN A 191 14.29 3.80 -0.68
N TYR A 192 14.85 3.47 -1.85
CA TYR A 192 15.79 4.35 -2.56
C TYR A 192 15.25 5.76 -2.85
N ALA A 193 13.92 5.93 -2.90
CA ALA A 193 13.29 7.23 -3.08
C ALA A 193 13.53 8.18 -1.88
N ASN A 194 13.76 7.63 -0.68
CA ASN A 194 14.14 8.42 0.48
C ASN A 194 15.65 8.67 0.49
N GLN A 195 16.06 9.82 -0.04
CA GLN A 195 17.48 10.25 -0.10
C GLN A 195 17.92 11.09 1.11
N LEU A 196 17.05 11.23 2.12
CA LEU A 196 17.36 11.96 3.35
C LEU A 196 17.95 11.00 4.39
N GLU A 197 17.57 11.18 5.65
CA GLU A 197 17.85 10.23 6.72
C GLU A 197 16.83 9.07 6.70
N PRO A 198 17.12 7.91 7.31
CA PRO A 198 16.21 6.77 7.40
C PRO A 198 15.09 7.02 8.43
N ARG A 199 14.33 8.10 8.23
CA ARG A 199 13.19 8.53 9.02
C ARG A 199 12.09 9.07 8.11
N HIS A 200 10.84 8.80 8.45
CA HIS A 200 9.69 9.41 7.79
C HIS A 200 9.58 10.89 8.16
N LYS A 201 9.43 11.75 7.15
CA LYS A 201 9.20 13.18 7.29
C LYS A 201 7.91 13.56 6.57
N GLU A 202 7.05 14.25 7.29
CA GLU A 202 5.86 14.89 6.75
C GLU A 202 6.13 16.36 6.46
N PHE A 203 5.92 16.77 5.22
CA PHE A 203 5.98 18.16 4.79
C PHE A 203 4.55 18.66 4.60
N LEU A 204 4.07 19.44 5.57
CA LEU A 204 2.72 20.00 5.50
C LEU A 204 2.70 21.14 4.48
N PHE A 205 1.82 21.03 3.49
CA PHE A 205 1.60 22.12 2.54
C PHE A 205 0.65 23.18 3.14
N ALA A 206 -0.26 22.75 4.01
CA ALA A 206 -1.09 23.62 4.83
C ALA A 206 -1.29 23.01 6.23
N GLY A 207 -1.66 23.85 7.18
CA GLY A 207 -1.87 23.43 8.57
C GLY A 207 -0.59 23.39 9.39
N ASN A 208 -0.74 23.23 10.69
CA ASN A 208 0.36 23.07 11.65
C ASN A 208 -0.16 22.18 12.78
N TYR A 209 0.69 21.33 13.35
CA TYR A 209 0.33 20.62 14.59
C TYR A 209 1.49 20.63 15.58
N ARG A 210 1.15 20.73 16.86
CA ARG A 210 2.10 20.67 17.97
C ARG A 210 1.86 19.37 18.73
N SER A 211 2.78 18.42 18.62
CA SER A 211 2.88 17.33 19.58
C SER A 211 3.94 17.65 20.62
N SER A 212 3.74 17.21 21.85
CA SER A 212 4.77 17.19 22.89
C SER A 212 5.99 16.41 22.38
N GLN A 213 7.07 17.14 22.11
CA GLN A 213 8.47 16.75 21.97
C GLN A 213 8.99 16.01 20.72
N LEU A 214 8.22 15.19 19.97
CA LEU A 214 8.80 14.44 18.81
C LEU A 214 8.30 14.83 17.41
N HIS A 215 7.07 15.36 17.28
CA HIS A 215 6.48 15.75 15.99
C HIS A 215 5.74 17.08 16.13
N SER A 216 6.47 18.17 16.24
CA SER A 216 5.93 19.49 15.93
C SER A 216 6.24 19.76 14.46
N SER A 217 5.22 19.93 13.64
CA SER A 217 5.42 20.28 12.23
C SER A 217 4.69 21.56 11.92
N GLN A 218 5.43 22.47 11.29
CA GLN A 218 4.87 23.67 10.67
C GLN A 218 4.83 23.45 9.16
N ASN A 219 3.86 24.07 8.48
CA ASN A 219 3.81 24.02 7.03
C ASN A 219 5.06 24.65 6.40
N ILE A 220 5.38 24.18 5.19
CA ILE A 220 6.56 24.60 4.44
C ILE A 220 6.62 26.11 4.19
N PHE A 221 5.47 26.80 4.17
CA PHE A 221 5.43 28.25 3.94
C PHE A 221 5.92 29.05 5.15
N SER A 222 5.80 28.49 6.37
CA SER A 222 6.19 29.15 7.61
C SER A 222 7.68 29.54 7.69
N GLY A 223 8.54 28.86 6.92
CA GLY A 223 9.98 29.13 6.87
C GLY A 223 10.38 30.30 5.97
N PHE A 224 9.47 30.84 5.15
CA PHE A 224 9.78 31.95 4.23
C PHE A 224 9.48 33.32 4.83
N ASP A 225 10.23 34.34 4.40
CA ASP A 225 9.86 35.73 4.66
C ASP A 225 8.51 36.06 3.99
N VAL A 226 7.62 36.71 4.74
CA VAL A 226 6.24 36.99 4.28
C VAL A 226 6.23 37.87 3.04
N ARG A 227 7.15 38.85 2.93
CA ARG A 227 7.19 39.77 1.79
C ARG A 227 7.71 39.07 0.55
N LEU A 228 8.79 38.30 0.68
CA LEU A 228 9.32 37.49 -0.42
C LEU A 228 8.32 36.43 -0.89
N LEU A 229 7.60 35.78 0.04
CA LEU A 229 6.56 34.81 -0.31
C LEU A 229 5.38 35.48 -1.03
N ALA A 230 4.96 36.66 -0.57
CA ALA A 230 3.89 37.44 -1.21
C ALA A 230 4.29 37.87 -2.63
N GLU A 231 5.54 38.32 -2.81
CA GLU A 231 6.10 38.68 -4.10
C GLU A 231 6.16 37.48 -5.06
N ALA A 232 6.74 36.35 -4.61
CA ALA A 232 6.88 35.14 -5.42
C ALA A 232 5.52 34.56 -5.89
N LEU A 233 4.48 34.64 -5.04
CA LEU A 233 3.13 34.16 -5.36
C LEU A 233 2.25 35.24 -6.01
N GLY A 234 2.75 36.47 -6.21
CA GLY A 234 1.97 37.57 -6.76
C GLY A 234 0.72 37.92 -5.94
N THR A 235 0.80 37.80 -4.60
CA THR A 235 -0.34 37.97 -3.69
C THR A 235 -0.07 39.02 -2.61
N SER A 236 -1.07 39.32 -1.77
CA SER A 236 -0.88 40.27 -0.67
C SER A 236 -0.13 39.65 0.51
N GLY A 237 0.64 40.45 1.25
CA GLY A 237 1.30 40.01 2.49
C GLY A 237 0.33 39.39 3.51
N LYS A 238 -0.94 39.84 3.54
CA LYS A 238 -1.99 39.24 4.38
C LYS A 238 -2.34 37.81 3.96
N ILE A 239 -2.36 37.51 2.67
CA ILE A 239 -2.60 36.15 2.16
C ILE A 239 -1.39 35.27 2.43
N ALA A 240 -0.18 35.75 2.16
CA ALA A 240 1.06 35.04 2.49
C ALA A 240 1.13 34.69 3.99
N GLN A 241 0.80 35.63 4.87
CA GLN A 241 0.74 35.39 6.31
C GLN A 241 -0.31 34.34 6.70
N ARG A 242 -1.46 34.29 5.98
CA ARG A 242 -2.47 33.25 6.20
C ARG A 242 -2.01 31.85 5.81
N LEU A 243 -1.19 31.71 4.76
CA LEU A 243 -0.60 30.43 4.37
C LEU A 243 0.27 29.87 5.51
N GLN A 244 0.98 30.73 6.24
CA GLN A 244 1.86 30.35 7.34
C GLN A 244 1.11 29.99 8.64
N SER A 245 -0.07 30.58 8.87
CA SER A 245 -0.68 30.69 10.21
C SER A 245 -1.88 29.75 10.47
N GLN A 246 -1.99 28.62 9.78
CA GLN A 246 -3.09 27.68 10.03
C GLN A 246 -2.80 26.77 11.22
N ASN A 247 -3.80 26.57 12.09
CA ASN A 247 -3.73 25.64 13.20
C ASN A 247 -4.50 24.36 12.82
N ASP A 248 -3.98 23.20 13.22
CA ASP A 248 -4.43 21.86 12.88
C ASP A 248 -4.02 21.35 11.50
N ASP A 249 -4.04 20.02 11.37
CA ASP A 249 -3.67 19.27 10.18
C ASP A 249 -4.87 18.47 9.60
N ILE A 250 -5.92 18.27 10.41
CA ILE A 250 -7.26 17.80 10.01
C ILE A 250 -8.30 18.81 10.50
N ILE A 251 -8.92 19.53 9.57
CA ILE A 251 -9.87 20.60 9.88
C ILE A 251 -11.32 20.19 9.64
N HIS A 252 -12.25 20.82 10.35
CA HIS A 252 -13.67 20.67 10.07
C HIS A 252 -14.11 21.64 8.97
N VAL A 253 -14.76 21.14 7.93
CA VAL A 253 -15.32 21.99 6.88
C VAL A 253 -16.80 22.25 7.17
N ASN A 254 -17.13 23.51 7.49
CA ASN A 254 -18.50 23.91 7.86
C ASN A 254 -19.54 23.56 6.79
N HIS A 255 -19.16 23.69 5.52
CA HIS A 255 -19.98 23.34 4.37
C HIS A 255 -19.29 22.24 3.56
N THR A 256 -20.05 21.46 2.80
CA THR A 256 -19.47 20.43 1.94
C THR A 256 -18.40 21.04 1.03
N LEU A 257 -17.21 20.44 1.03
CA LEU A 257 -16.12 20.87 0.18
C LEU A 257 -16.56 20.78 -1.30
N LYS A 258 -16.41 21.89 -2.03
CA LYS A 258 -16.85 22.01 -3.43
C LYS A 258 -15.64 21.92 -4.34
N PHE A 259 -15.65 20.95 -5.26
CA PHE A 259 -14.67 20.75 -6.32
C PHE A 259 -15.36 20.07 -7.50
N LEU A 260 -14.76 20.12 -8.69
CA LEU A 260 -15.28 19.43 -9.87
C LEU A 260 -15.14 17.92 -9.67
N LYS A 261 -16.23 17.19 -9.86
CA LYS A 261 -16.27 15.73 -9.82
C LYS A 261 -17.21 15.22 -10.90
N PRO A 262 -17.00 14.01 -11.44
CA PRO A 262 -17.89 13.46 -12.46
C PRO A 262 -19.27 13.25 -11.80
N VAL A 263 -20.33 13.60 -12.51
CA VAL A 263 -21.69 13.32 -12.05
C VAL A 263 -21.94 11.84 -12.29
N PHE A 264 -22.05 11.04 -11.22
CA PHE A 264 -22.45 9.65 -11.34
C PHE A 264 -23.92 9.57 -11.76
N THR A 265 -24.20 9.32 -13.03
CA THR A 265 -25.51 8.83 -13.45
C THR A 265 -25.66 7.39 -12.93
N GLN A 266 -26.73 7.11 -12.19
CA GLN A 266 -27.05 5.79 -11.60
C GLN A 266 -27.44 4.75 -12.66
N GLN A 267 -26.67 4.58 -13.72
CA GLN A 267 -26.70 3.36 -14.51
C GLN A 267 -25.62 2.44 -13.95
N ARG A 268 -26.06 1.35 -13.30
CA ARG A 268 -25.21 0.20 -12.99
C ARG A 268 -24.55 -0.24 -14.30
N GLU A 269 -23.31 0.12 -14.53
CA GLU A 269 -22.50 -0.61 -15.50
C GLU A 269 -22.25 -2.01 -14.92
N PRO A 270 -22.50 -3.08 -15.68
CA PRO A 270 -22.02 -4.40 -15.31
C PRO A 270 -20.49 -4.35 -15.26
N GLU A 271 -19.90 -4.77 -14.14
CA GLU A 271 -18.45 -5.05 -14.04
C GLU A 271 -18.11 -6.23 -14.96
N SER A 272 -17.95 -5.95 -16.24
CA SER A 272 -17.35 -6.84 -17.23
C SER A 272 -16.53 -6.00 -18.19
N TYR A 273 -15.27 -5.74 -17.85
CA TYR A 273 -14.27 -5.40 -18.87
C TYR A 273 -13.72 -6.72 -19.41
N PRO A 274 -13.91 -7.06 -20.70
CA PRO A 274 -13.02 -7.98 -21.38
C PRO A 274 -11.63 -7.33 -21.45
N GLN A 275 -10.58 -8.11 -21.25
CA GLN A 275 -9.23 -7.74 -21.69
C GLN A 275 -9.30 -7.36 -23.17
N GLY A 276 -9.25 -6.06 -23.46
CA GLY A 276 -9.33 -5.50 -24.79
C GLY A 276 -8.35 -4.34 -24.88
N GLN A 277 -7.46 -4.44 -25.87
CA GLN A 277 -6.37 -3.53 -26.18
C GLN A 277 -6.75 -2.06 -26.01
N SER A 278 -5.87 -1.32 -25.35
CA SER A 278 -5.89 0.14 -25.28
C SER A 278 -5.84 0.71 -26.69
N HIS A 279 -6.99 1.05 -27.25
CA HIS A 279 -7.07 1.93 -28.40
C HIS A 279 -6.65 3.32 -27.95
N ALA A 280 -5.43 3.68 -28.33
CA ALA A 280 -4.95 5.05 -28.30
C ALA A 280 -5.95 5.93 -29.05
N SER A 281 -6.66 6.80 -28.33
CA SER A 281 -7.35 7.92 -28.93
C SER A 281 -6.30 8.82 -29.57
N GLN A 282 -6.26 8.81 -30.90
CA GLN A 282 -5.50 9.76 -31.71
C GLN A 282 -6.03 11.18 -31.44
N SER A 283 -5.43 11.86 -30.46
CA SER A 283 -5.47 13.32 -30.37
C SER A 283 -4.35 13.88 -31.25
N THR A 284 -4.73 14.23 -32.47
CA THR A 284 -3.88 14.86 -33.48
C THR A 284 -3.58 16.31 -33.10
N TYR A 285 -2.60 16.55 -32.24
CA TYR A 285 -1.83 17.80 -32.19
C TYR A 285 -0.40 17.44 -31.81
N GLY A 286 0.52 17.60 -32.77
CA GLY A 286 1.86 17.07 -32.69
C GLY A 286 2.83 17.86 -31.82
N GLY A 287 3.86 17.16 -31.31
CA GLY A 287 5.14 17.76 -30.99
C GLY A 287 5.80 17.33 -29.67
N TRP A 288 6.50 16.19 -29.72
CA TRP A 288 7.73 15.85 -28.95
C TRP A 288 7.66 15.38 -27.47
N ASN A 289 8.11 14.12 -27.30
CA ASN A 289 9.00 13.50 -26.28
C ASN A 289 8.64 13.43 -24.77
N GLY A 290 8.39 12.19 -24.31
CA GLY A 290 9.19 11.58 -23.23
C GLY A 290 8.51 11.35 -21.88
N LEU A 291 8.31 10.09 -21.49
CA LEU A 291 8.03 9.53 -20.14
C LEU A 291 6.87 10.09 -19.28
N GLU A 292 6.40 11.32 -19.50
CA GLU A 292 5.42 12.01 -18.66
C GLU A 292 3.96 11.61 -18.98
N GLU A 293 3.67 11.17 -20.21
CA GLU A 293 2.29 10.94 -20.66
C GLU A 293 1.58 9.73 -20.02
N ASN A 294 2.31 8.76 -19.44
CA ASN A 294 1.68 7.62 -18.73
C ASN A 294 1.55 7.83 -17.21
N PHE A 295 2.17 8.89 -16.67
CA PHE A 295 2.23 9.10 -15.23
C PHE A 295 0.94 9.76 -14.69
N CYS A 296 0.37 10.70 -15.45
CA CYS A 296 -0.83 11.46 -15.08
C CYS A 296 -2.11 10.62 -15.05
N ASP A 297 -2.14 9.50 -15.78
CA ASP A 297 -3.31 8.62 -15.90
C ASP A 297 -3.24 7.38 -15.00
N HIS A 298 -2.23 7.27 -14.13
CA HIS A 298 -2.16 6.16 -13.21
C HIS A 298 -3.41 6.05 -12.34
N LYS A 299 -3.96 4.82 -12.25
CA LYS A 299 -4.95 4.49 -11.23
C LYS A 299 -4.27 4.61 -9.87
N LEU A 300 -4.90 5.34 -8.94
CA LEU A 300 -4.32 5.67 -7.63
C LEU A 300 -4.96 4.92 -6.46
N SER A 301 -6.11 4.29 -6.69
CA SER A 301 -6.81 3.48 -5.70
C SER A 301 -7.37 2.20 -6.32
N VAL A 302 -7.39 1.13 -5.55
CA VAL A 302 -7.98 -0.15 -5.97
C VAL A 302 -8.53 -0.91 -4.78
N ASN A 303 -9.77 -1.40 -4.92
CA ASN A 303 -10.40 -2.19 -3.88
C ASN A 303 -9.82 -3.61 -3.86
N ILE A 304 -9.48 -4.11 -2.68
CA ILE A 304 -8.97 -5.48 -2.48
C ILE A 304 -9.78 -6.27 -1.45
N ASP A 305 -10.92 -5.73 -1.00
CA ASP A 305 -11.79 -6.38 -0.01
C ASP A 305 -12.96 -7.15 -0.66
N ASP A 306 -13.16 -6.97 -1.97
CA ASP A 306 -14.13 -7.75 -2.76
C ASP A 306 -13.71 -9.23 -2.87
N PRO A 307 -14.51 -10.17 -2.30
CA PRO A 307 -14.22 -11.60 -2.38
C PRO A 307 -14.20 -12.16 -3.81
N SER A 308 -14.89 -11.52 -4.77
CA SER A 308 -14.90 -11.95 -6.18
C SER A 308 -13.55 -11.82 -6.86
N ARG A 309 -12.66 -11.00 -6.28
CA ARG A 309 -11.31 -10.70 -6.79
C ARG A 309 -10.22 -11.47 -6.05
N ALA A 310 -10.58 -12.47 -5.24
CA ALA A 310 -9.61 -13.28 -4.50
C ALA A 310 -8.77 -14.14 -5.45
N ASP A 311 -7.45 -14.11 -5.28
CA ASP A 311 -6.53 -14.97 -6.04
C ASP A 311 -6.58 -16.42 -5.54
N ILE A 312 -6.83 -16.59 -4.24
CA ILE A 312 -6.97 -17.89 -3.59
C ILE A 312 -8.27 -17.88 -2.81
N TYR A 313 -9.10 -18.89 -3.04
CA TYR A 313 -10.35 -19.10 -2.33
C TYR A 313 -10.51 -20.56 -1.93
N ASN A 314 -10.89 -20.78 -0.68
CA ASN A 314 -11.35 -22.06 -0.18
C ASN A 314 -12.67 -21.82 0.58
N PRO A 315 -13.80 -22.42 0.15
CA PRO A 315 -15.12 -22.16 0.72
C PRO A 315 -15.26 -22.55 2.20
N ARG A 316 -14.31 -23.33 2.74
CA ARG A 316 -14.31 -23.75 4.15
C ARG A 316 -13.20 -23.09 4.98
N ALA A 317 -12.35 -22.26 4.37
CA ALA A 317 -11.20 -21.69 5.05
C ALA A 317 -11.05 -20.18 4.89
N GLY A 318 -11.36 -19.61 3.72
CA GLY A 318 -11.22 -18.17 3.51
C GLY A 318 -10.71 -17.76 2.12
N THR A 319 -10.25 -16.51 2.04
CA THR A 319 -9.71 -15.87 0.83
C THR A 319 -8.37 -15.18 1.07
N ILE A 320 -7.55 -15.12 0.03
CA ILE A 320 -6.35 -14.27 -0.07
C ILE A 320 -6.45 -13.47 -1.37
N THR A 321 -6.31 -12.14 -1.26
CA THR A 321 -6.22 -11.21 -2.39
C THR A 321 -4.88 -10.49 -2.32
N ARG A 322 -4.07 -10.58 -3.37
CA ARG A 322 -2.74 -9.98 -3.49
C ARG A 322 -2.81 -8.78 -4.43
N LEU A 323 -2.17 -7.71 -4.00
CA LEU A 323 -2.05 -6.48 -4.76
C LEU A 323 -0.57 -6.27 -5.08
N ASN A 324 -0.22 -6.28 -6.37
CA ASN A 324 1.15 -6.15 -6.85
C ASN A 324 1.20 -5.23 -8.08
N SER A 325 2.37 -5.02 -8.66
CA SER A 325 2.50 -4.08 -9.78
C SER A 325 1.90 -4.55 -11.11
N GLN A 326 1.52 -5.83 -11.23
CA GLN A 326 0.81 -6.32 -12.40
C GLN A 326 -0.67 -5.90 -12.37
N THR A 327 -1.29 -5.93 -11.18
CA THR A 327 -2.71 -5.55 -11.00
C THR A 327 -2.89 -4.08 -10.63
N PHE A 328 -1.84 -3.42 -10.17
CA PHE A 328 -1.84 -2.01 -9.79
C PHE A 328 -0.49 -1.34 -10.15
N PRO A 329 -0.33 -0.87 -11.41
CA PRO A 329 0.97 -0.48 -11.95
C PRO A 329 1.75 0.60 -11.20
N ILE A 330 1.07 1.49 -10.46
CA ILE A 330 1.73 2.50 -9.62
C ILE A 330 2.62 1.88 -8.53
N LEU A 331 2.42 0.61 -8.20
CA LEU A 331 3.31 -0.11 -7.29
C LEU A 331 4.72 -0.32 -7.84
N ASN A 332 4.95 -0.19 -9.16
CA ASN A 332 6.31 -0.10 -9.73
C ASN A 332 7.03 1.20 -9.31
N ILE A 333 6.31 2.25 -8.93
CA ILE A 333 6.91 3.49 -8.40
C ILE A 333 7.07 3.36 -6.89
N VAL A 334 5.99 2.99 -6.19
CA VAL A 334 5.98 2.91 -4.72
C VAL A 334 6.82 1.75 -4.18
N GLN A 335 7.05 0.71 -4.98
CA GLN A 335 7.88 -0.46 -4.65
C GLN A 335 7.38 -1.23 -3.40
N MET A 336 6.07 -1.18 -3.15
CA MET A 336 5.39 -1.93 -2.08
C MET A 336 4.22 -2.74 -2.65
N SER A 337 3.79 -3.76 -1.93
CA SER A 337 2.58 -4.53 -2.23
C SER A 337 1.70 -4.69 -1.00
N ALA A 338 0.48 -5.19 -1.20
CA ALA A 338 -0.42 -5.50 -0.10
C ALA A 338 -1.06 -6.89 -0.27
N THR A 339 -1.44 -7.53 0.82
CA THR A 339 -2.19 -8.80 0.81
C THR A 339 -3.33 -8.72 1.80
N ARG A 340 -4.56 -8.85 1.32
CA ARG A 340 -5.77 -8.92 2.14
C ARG A 340 -6.13 -10.37 2.39
N VAL A 341 -6.34 -10.74 3.65
CA VAL A 341 -6.67 -12.12 4.04
C VAL A 341 -7.91 -12.17 4.91
N HIS A 342 -8.87 -13.00 4.53
CA HIS A 342 -10.06 -13.29 5.32
C HIS A 342 -10.07 -14.78 5.63
N LEU A 343 -9.87 -15.15 6.89
CA LEU A 343 -9.96 -16.52 7.37
C LEU A 343 -11.28 -16.74 8.09
N TYR A 344 -11.93 -17.85 7.79
CA TYR A 344 -13.09 -18.33 8.52
C TYR A 344 -12.67 -18.94 9.85
N GLN A 345 -13.68 -19.30 10.65
CA GLN A 345 -13.50 -19.92 11.95
C GLN A 345 -12.48 -21.07 11.91
N ASN A 346 -11.48 -21.00 12.81
CA ASN A 346 -10.46 -22.04 12.99
C ASN A 346 -9.61 -22.37 11.74
N ALA A 347 -9.72 -21.59 10.66
CA ALA A 347 -8.96 -21.80 9.45
C ALA A 347 -7.48 -21.45 9.67
N ILE A 348 -6.61 -22.07 8.88
CA ILE A 348 -5.16 -21.95 8.99
C ILE A 348 -4.60 -21.46 7.67
N ILE A 349 -3.62 -20.55 7.71
CA ILE A 349 -2.77 -20.25 6.55
C ILE A 349 -1.66 -21.29 6.50
N SER A 350 -1.39 -21.84 5.33
CA SER A 350 -0.24 -22.71 5.11
C SER A 350 1.02 -22.03 5.66
N PRO A 351 1.79 -22.68 6.55
CA PRO A 351 3.00 -22.09 7.10
C PRO A 351 3.88 -21.60 5.95
N LEU A 352 4.42 -20.39 6.04
CA LEU A 352 5.10 -19.76 4.92
C LEU A 352 6.21 -18.83 5.38
N TRP A 353 7.11 -18.44 4.47
CA TRP A 353 7.96 -17.27 4.64
C TRP A 353 7.84 -16.32 3.46
N ASN A 354 8.11 -15.03 3.69
CA ASN A 354 8.23 -14.03 2.63
C ASN A 354 9.64 -14.09 2.04
N ILE A 355 9.75 -14.31 0.72
CA ILE A 355 11.02 -14.56 0.04
C ILE A 355 11.82 -13.26 -0.15
N ASN A 356 11.17 -12.17 -0.54
CA ASN A 356 11.80 -10.94 -1.01
C ASN A 356 11.23 -9.65 -0.36
N ALA A 357 10.54 -9.76 0.77
CA ALA A 357 9.93 -8.63 1.45
C ALA A 357 9.81 -8.84 2.97
N HIS A 358 9.86 -7.75 3.72
CA HIS A 358 9.28 -7.70 5.06
C HIS A 358 7.76 -7.61 4.96
N SER A 359 7.05 -8.01 6.01
CA SER A 359 5.59 -7.95 6.06
C SER A 359 5.12 -7.25 7.32
N VAL A 360 4.31 -6.20 7.15
CA VAL A 360 3.65 -5.46 8.22
C VAL A 360 2.20 -5.90 8.27
N MET A 361 1.86 -6.78 9.21
CA MET A 361 0.53 -7.34 9.37
C MET A 361 -0.30 -6.48 10.33
N TYR A 362 -1.43 -5.94 9.88
CA TYR A 362 -2.35 -5.17 10.70
C TYR A 362 -3.71 -5.88 10.83
N MET A 363 -4.14 -6.09 12.08
CA MET A 363 -5.40 -6.77 12.39
C MET A 363 -6.61 -5.85 12.28
N ILE A 364 -7.62 -6.25 11.52
CA ILE A 364 -8.84 -5.47 11.24
C ILE A 364 -10.02 -6.00 12.05
N GLN A 365 -10.27 -7.31 12.01
CA GLN A 365 -11.42 -7.93 12.67
C GLN A 365 -11.06 -9.35 13.14
N GLY A 366 -11.67 -9.77 14.24
CA GLY A 366 -11.52 -11.11 14.81
C GLY A 366 -10.14 -11.32 15.45
N HIS A 367 -9.83 -12.56 15.81
CA HIS A 367 -8.58 -12.90 16.49
C HIS A 367 -7.83 -14.00 15.76
N ILE A 368 -6.50 -13.92 15.81
CA ILE A 368 -5.63 -14.89 15.14
C ILE A 368 -4.44 -15.24 16.03
N TRP A 369 -4.21 -16.54 16.21
CA TRP A 369 -2.99 -17.02 16.84
C TRP A 369 -1.86 -17.04 15.81
N VAL A 370 -0.73 -16.43 16.14
CA VAL A 370 0.42 -16.34 15.23
C VAL A 370 1.66 -16.89 15.91
N GLN A 371 2.40 -17.70 15.16
CA GLN A 371 3.75 -18.13 15.52
C GLN A 371 4.75 -17.63 14.48
N VAL A 372 5.86 -17.07 14.91
CA VAL A 372 6.96 -16.63 14.03
C VAL A 372 8.25 -17.28 14.47
N VAL A 373 8.97 -17.90 13.53
CA VAL A 373 10.22 -18.61 13.75
C VAL A 373 11.35 -17.94 12.97
N ASN A 374 12.49 -17.71 13.63
CA ASN A 374 13.68 -17.13 13.02
C ASN A 374 14.58 -18.19 12.36
N ASP A 375 15.71 -17.75 11.83
CA ASP A 375 16.74 -18.56 11.18
C ASP A 375 17.43 -19.58 12.11
N HIS A 376 17.36 -19.38 13.43
CA HIS A 376 17.84 -20.33 14.43
C HIS A 376 16.80 -21.39 14.82
N GLY A 377 15.64 -21.41 14.16
CA GLY A 377 14.53 -22.31 14.50
C GLY A 377 13.84 -21.97 15.82
N ARG A 378 14.11 -20.80 16.41
CA ARG A 378 13.49 -20.36 17.67
C ARG A 378 12.15 -19.70 17.39
N ASN A 379 11.15 -20.03 18.20
CA ASN A 379 9.86 -19.36 18.18
C ASN A 379 9.98 -17.99 18.86
N VAL A 380 10.11 -16.94 18.04
CA VAL A 380 10.34 -15.56 18.49
C VAL A 380 9.04 -14.78 18.70
N PHE A 381 7.91 -15.30 18.25
CA PHE A 381 6.59 -14.73 18.54
C PHE A 381 5.58 -15.85 18.67
N ASN A 382 4.84 -15.92 19.77
CA ASN A 382 3.80 -16.92 19.98
C ASN A 382 2.68 -16.31 20.79
N ASP A 383 1.74 -15.64 20.13
CA ASP A 383 0.69 -14.91 20.81
C ASP A 383 -0.57 -14.75 19.95
N LEU A 384 -1.64 -14.32 20.60
CA LEU A 384 -2.88 -13.92 19.99
C LEU A 384 -2.81 -12.46 19.52
N LEU A 385 -3.07 -12.23 18.24
CA LEU A 385 -3.26 -10.89 17.69
C LEU A 385 -4.75 -10.52 17.65
N SER A 386 -5.02 -9.30 18.12
CA SER A 386 -6.35 -8.69 18.26
C SER A 386 -6.51 -7.49 17.32
N PRO A 387 -7.76 -7.06 17.01
CA PRO A 387 -8.00 -5.89 16.16
C PRO A 387 -7.26 -4.64 16.62
N GLY A 388 -6.67 -3.89 15.68
CA GLY A 388 -5.88 -2.70 15.97
C GLY A 388 -4.39 -2.95 16.27
N GLN A 389 -3.99 -4.20 16.50
CA GLN A 389 -2.58 -4.56 16.67
C GLN A 389 -1.87 -4.75 15.32
N LEU A 390 -0.58 -4.44 15.32
CA LEU A 390 0.33 -4.59 14.19
C LEU A 390 1.47 -5.54 14.57
N LEU A 391 1.80 -6.49 13.70
CA LEU A 391 2.97 -7.37 13.85
C LEU A 391 3.89 -7.22 12.64
N ILE A 392 5.17 -6.96 12.91
CA ILE A 392 6.21 -6.96 11.89
C ILE A 392 6.76 -8.39 11.77
N ILE A 393 6.81 -8.89 10.54
CA ILE A 393 7.36 -10.19 10.20
C ILE A 393 8.52 -9.94 9.24
N PRO A 394 9.78 -10.09 9.70
CA PRO A 394 10.95 -9.92 8.84
C PRO A 394 10.97 -10.90 7.67
N GLN A 395 11.80 -10.58 6.67
CA GLN A 395 11.96 -11.41 5.48
C GLN A 395 12.53 -12.78 5.90
N ASN A 396 12.10 -13.85 5.25
CA ASN A 396 12.50 -15.24 5.52
C ASN A 396 12.12 -15.83 6.89
N TYR A 397 11.58 -15.05 7.82
CA TYR A 397 11.02 -15.60 9.05
C TYR A 397 9.78 -16.45 8.69
N VAL A 398 9.70 -17.65 9.27
CA VAL A 398 8.61 -18.59 9.00
C VAL A 398 7.42 -18.24 9.89
N VAL A 399 6.24 -18.13 9.31
CA VAL A 399 5.03 -17.76 10.02
C VAL A 399 3.93 -18.81 9.86
N LEU A 400 3.30 -19.16 10.99
CA LEU A 400 2.09 -19.97 11.07
C LEU A 400 0.97 -19.09 11.63
N LYS A 401 -0.21 -19.13 11.00
CA LYS A 401 -1.36 -18.31 11.41
C LYS A 401 -2.63 -19.14 11.46
N LYS A 402 -3.36 -19.05 12.56
CA LYS A 402 -4.62 -19.78 12.77
C LYS A 402 -5.68 -18.85 13.33
N ALA A 403 -6.78 -18.69 12.61
CA ALA A 403 -7.92 -17.91 13.05
C ALA A 403 -8.56 -18.56 14.28
N GLN A 404 -9.13 -17.73 15.16
CA GLN A 404 -9.93 -18.19 16.29
C GLN A 404 -11.37 -18.52 15.87
N ARG A 405 -12.26 -18.68 16.85
CA ARG A 405 -13.66 -19.06 16.63
C ARG A 405 -14.46 -18.00 15.85
N ASP A 406 -14.11 -16.74 16.01
CA ASP A 406 -14.70 -15.58 15.36
C ASP A 406 -14.10 -15.26 13.98
N GLY A 407 -13.21 -16.13 13.47
CA GLY A 407 -12.50 -15.89 12.22
C GLY A 407 -11.49 -14.74 12.34
N SER A 408 -10.90 -14.32 11.22
CA SER A 408 -10.01 -13.16 11.23
C SER A 408 -9.96 -12.46 9.87
N LYS A 409 -9.91 -11.13 9.90
CA LYS A 409 -9.60 -10.29 8.74
C LYS A 409 -8.40 -9.42 9.07
N TYR A 410 -7.42 -9.43 8.19
CA TYR A 410 -6.22 -8.60 8.32
C TYR A 410 -5.71 -8.18 6.94
N ILE A 411 -4.79 -7.22 6.95
CA ILE A 411 -4.02 -6.79 5.78
C ILE A 411 -2.53 -6.87 6.10
N GLU A 412 -1.74 -7.26 5.11
CA GLU A 412 -0.29 -7.23 5.16
C GLU A 412 0.25 -6.26 4.13
N PHE A 413 1.03 -5.27 4.55
CA PHE A 413 1.84 -4.44 3.66
C PHE A 413 3.21 -5.08 3.51
N LYS A 414 3.74 -5.12 2.29
CA LYS A 414 5.01 -5.78 1.99
C LYS A 414 5.94 -4.83 1.26
N THR A 415 7.20 -4.82 1.67
CA THR A 415 8.23 -3.87 1.22
C THR A 415 8.85 -4.26 -0.14
N ASN A 416 8.02 -4.76 -1.06
CA ASN A 416 8.40 -5.08 -2.44
C ASN A 416 7.14 -5.05 -3.32
N ALA A 417 7.22 -4.45 -4.52
CA ALA A 417 6.09 -4.36 -5.46
C ALA A 417 5.51 -5.72 -5.87
N ASN A 418 6.37 -6.74 -5.94
CA ASN A 418 6.05 -8.09 -6.41
C ASN A 418 6.48 -9.10 -5.35
N SER A 419 5.95 -8.94 -4.13
CA SER A 419 6.29 -9.82 -3.02
C SER A 419 5.94 -11.27 -3.33
N MET A 420 6.84 -12.18 -2.99
CA MET A 420 6.67 -13.62 -3.16
C MET A 420 6.69 -14.31 -1.80
N VAL A 421 5.89 -15.37 -1.67
CA VAL A 421 5.87 -16.22 -0.48
C VAL A 421 6.14 -17.65 -0.88
N SER A 422 6.80 -18.40 0.00
CA SER A 422 6.98 -19.85 -0.14
C SER A 422 6.13 -20.56 0.90
N HIS A 423 5.19 -21.38 0.44
CA HIS A 423 4.34 -22.19 1.33
C HIS A 423 5.03 -23.50 1.68
N ILE A 424 4.93 -23.93 2.94
CA ILE A 424 5.54 -25.16 3.47
C ILE A 424 4.70 -26.38 3.15
N ALA A 425 3.38 -26.27 3.30
CA ALA A 425 2.43 -27.37 3.10
C ALA A 425 1.35 -27.02 2.08
N GLY A 426 0.64 -28.04 1.60
CA GLY A 426 -0.46 -27.93 0.64
C GLY A 426 -0.02 -27.95 -0.82
N LYS A 427 -0.96 -27.63 -1.71
CA LYS A 427 -0.70 -27.50 -3.15
C LYS A 427 0.36 -26.43 -3.42
N ASN A 428 1.27 -26.71 -4.35
CA ASN A 428 2.38 -25.81 -4.74
C ASN A 428 3.32 -25.42 -3.57
N SER A 429 3.43 -26.27 -2.56
CA SER A 429 4.33 -26.05 -1.41
C SER A 429 5.73 -26.64 -1.62
N ILE A 430 6.70 -26.21 -0.81
CA ILE A 430 8.07 -26.74 -0.88
C ILE A 430 8.13 -28.23 -0.51
N LEU A 431 7.34 -28.70 0.48
CA LEU A 431 7.24 -30.15 0.76
C LEU A 431 6.60 -30.88 -0.43
N GLY A 432 5.64 -30.25 -1.10
CA GLY A 432 5.07 -30.72 -2.37
C GLY A 432 6.11 -30.82 -3.51
N ALA A 433 7.10 -29.94 -3.54
CA ALA A 433 8.13 -29.90 -4.58
C ALA A 433 9.27 -30.90 -4.35
N LEU A 434 9.58 -31.25 -3.10
CA LEU A 434 10.69 -32.16 -2.79
C LEU A 434 10.39 -33.62 -3.20
N PRO A 435 11.40 -34.38 -3.68
CA PRO A 435 11.26 -35.82 -3.86
C PRO A 435 10.93 -36.52 -2.54
N VAL A 436 10.07 -37.54 -2.59
CA VAL A 436 9.63 -38.29 -1.39
C VAL A 436 10.83 -38.86 -0.63
N ASP A 437 11.81 -39.40 -1.33
CA ASP A 437 12.97 -40.02 -0.69
C ASP A 437 13.91 -38.98 -0.06
N VAL A 438 13.93 -37.73 -0.55
CA VAL A 438 14.63 -36.62 0.13
C VAL A 438 13.97 -36.33 1.49
N ILE A 439 12.64 -36.25 1.52
CA ILE A 439 11.88 -36.04 2.76
C ILE A 439 12.09 -37.21 3.73
N ALA A 440 11.94 -38.45 3.24
CA ALA A 440 12.07 -39.66 4.05
C ALA A 440 13.44 -39.74 4.74
N ASN A 441 14.52 -39.51 3.98
CA ASN A 441 15.88 -39.54 4.54
C ASN A 441 16.17 -38.32 5.42
N ALA A 442 15.73 -37.12 5.06
CA ALA A 442 15.98 -35.91 5.84
C ALA A 442 15.33 -35.94 7.23
N TYR A 443 14.14 -36.53 7.35
CA TYR A 443 13.40 -36.61 8.61
C TYR A 443 13.49 -37.99 9.29
N GLY A 444 14.19 -38.96 8.71
CA GLY A 444 14.30 -40.32 9.26
C GLY A 444 12.97 -41.07 9.34
N ILE A 445 12.03 -40.79 8.41
CA ILE A 445 10.69 -41.37 8.37
C ILE A 445 10.53 -42.35 7.21
N SER A 446 9.54 -43.23 7.29
CA SER A 446 9.23 -44.16 6.20
C SER A 446 8.78 -43.41 4.94
N ARG A 447 8.95 -44.06 3.79
CA ARG A 447 8.48 -43.52 2.50
C ARG A 447 6.96 -43.25 2.50
N THR A 448 6.19 -44.07 3.23
CA THR A 448 4.74 -43.91 3.38
C THR A 448 4.40 -42.67 4.21
N GLU A 449 5.12 -42.42 5.31
CA GLU A 449 4.95 -41.21 6.12
C GLU A 449 5.36 -39.95 5.34
N ALA A 450 6.46 -40.01 4.60
CA ALA A 450 6.89 -38.90 3.73
C ALA A 450 5.85 -38.58 2.64
N ARG A 451 5.23 -39.60 2.04
CA ARG A 451 4.09 -39.42 1.13
C ARG A 451 2.90 -38.77 1.85
N SER A 452 2.56 -39.24 3.05
CA SER A 452 1.47 -38.67 3.85
C SER A 452 1.73 -37.19 4.18
N LEU A 453 2.94 -36.84 4.61
CA LEU A 453 3.34 -35.45 4.88
C LEU A 453 3.16 -34.56 3.65
N LYS A 454 3.58 -35.06 2.49
CA LYS A 454 3.50 -34.34 1.21
C LYS A 454 2.05 -34.17 0.71
N PHE A 455 1.23 -35.20 0.81
CA PHE A 455 -0.07 -35.26 0.14
C PHE A 455 -1.28 -35.05 1.07
N SER A 456 -1.08 -34.97 2.39
CA SER A 456 -2.17 -34.79 3.37
C SER A 456 -3.06 -33.55 3.13
N ARG A 457 -2.58 -32.54 2.41
CA ARG A 457 -3.33 -31.33 2.04
C ARG A 457 -3.16 -30.95 0.56
N GLU A 458 -2.94 -31.92 -0.32
CA GLU A 458 -2.57 -31.67 -1.73
C GLU A 458 -3.60 -30.89 -2.55
N GLU A 459 -4.87 -30.92 -2.15
CA GLU A 459 -5.96 -30.18 -2.82
C GLU A 459 -6.10 -28.74 -2.31
N GLU A 460 -5.53 -28.40 -1.15
CA GLU A 460 -5.69 -27.10 -0.52
C GLU A 460 -4.50 -26.19 -0.85
N LEU A 461 -4.76 -24.95 -1.28
CA LEU A 461 -3.75 -23.97 -1.64
C LEU A 461 -3.85 -22.77 -0.70
N GLY A 462 -2.76 -22.42 0.00
CA GLY A 462 -2.62 -21.19 0.81
C GLY A 462 -3.47 -21.13 2.10
N VAL A 463 -4.78 -21.37 2.00
CA VAL A 463 -5.75 -21.38 3.11
C VAL A 463 -6.35 -22.77 3.31
N PHE A 464 -6.36 -23.20 4.57
CA PHE A 464 -6.64 -24.57 4.98
C PHE A 464 -7.85 -24.65 5.91
N ALA A 465 -8.75 -25.58 5.59
CA ALA A 465 -9.86 -25.90 6.47
C ALA A 465 -9.33 -26.63 7.73
N PRO A 466 -9.98 -26.43 8.89
CA PRO A 466 -9.63 -27.17 10.10
C PRO A 466 -9.91 -28.67 9.90
N LYS A 467 -8.90 -29.53 10.12
CA LYS A 467 -9.01 -31.00 9.99
C LYS A 467 -9.16 -31.73 11.34
N PHE A 468 -8.68 -31.12 12.42
CA PHE A 468 -8.64 -31.76 13.74
C PHE A 468 -9.55 -31.01 14.73
N SER A 469 -10.25 -31.75 15.58
CA SER A 469 -11.09 -31.15 16.63
C SER A 469 -10.25 -30.34 17.62
N GLN A 470 -10.82 -29.27 18.19
CA GLN A 470 -10.13 -28.36 19.12
C GLN A 470 -9.61 -29.05 20.40
N SER A 471 -10.01 -30.30 20.69
CA SER A 471 -9.61 -31.04 21.89
C SER A 471 -8.10 -31.30 21.99
N ILE A 472 -7.37 -31.32 20.86
CA ILE A 472 -5.92 -31.54 20.82
C ILE A 472 -5.13 -30.28 21.22
N PHE A 473 -5.73 -29.09 21.19
CA PHE A 473 -5.05 -27.82 21.44
C PHE A 473 -5.25 -27.26 22.86
N ARG A 474 -5.75 -28.07 23.82
CA ARG A 474 -5.97 -27.65 25.22
C ARG A 474 -4.71 -27.65 26.11
N SER A 475 -3.53 -27.85 25.54
CA SER A 475 -2.27 -27.79 26.28
C SER A 475 -1.20 -27.06 25.45
N PHE A 476 -1.33 -25.74 25.34
CA PHE A 476 -0.15 -24.91 25.18
C PHE A 476 0.26 -24.49 26.60
N PRO A 477 1.43 -24.92 27.10
CA PRO A 477 1.83 -24.58 28.46
C PRO A 477 2.01 -23.06 28.55
N ASN A 478 1.30 -22.45 29.49
CA ASN A 478 1.71 -21.16 30.04
C ASN A 478 3.17 -21.31 30.48
N GLY A 479 4.00 -20.33 30.13
CA GLY A 479 5.41 -20.32 30.48
C GLY A 479 5.60 -20.67 31.95
N GLU A 480 6.45 -21.66 32.22
CA GLU A 480 6.93 -21.92 33.56
C GLU A 480 7.67 -20.67 34.04
N GLU A 481 7.06 -19.98 35.01
CA GLU A 481 7.79 -19.20 35.99
C GLU A 481 8.75 -20.15 36.71
N VAL A 482 10.01 -20.15 36.32
CA VAL A 482 11.07 -20.74 37.14
C VAL A 482 11.32 -19.77 38.29
N SER A 483 10.61 -20.01 39.39
CA SER A 483 10.93 -19.50 40.71
C SER A 483 11.78 -20.54 41.44
N SER A 484 13.10 -20.36 41.45
CA SER A 484 14.01 -20.56 42.61
C SER A 484 15.42 -20.12 42.24
#